data_AF-M8C502-F1
#
_entry.id   AF-M8C502-F1
#
_cell.length_a   1.000
_cell.length_b   1.000
_cell.length_c   1.000
_cell.angle_alpha   90.00
_cell.angle_beta   90.00
_cell.angle_gamma   90.00
#
_symmetry.space_group_name_H-M   'P 1'
#
loop_
_entity.id
_entity.type
_entity.pdbx_description
1 polymer ?
#
loop_
_entity_poly.entity_id
_entity_poly.type
_entity_poly.pdbx_seq_one_letter_code
_entity_poly.pdbx_strand_id
1 'polypeptide(L)'
;MKLFSWLLHLNRLWCNDRLQRHSWENGYFCQLCLRNLESSYHLFWECPLSLQVWTQASTWKGCGALNTRNWEAAGCTTTRVQDLIRRAAPGQERKAIKSIIILITWEIQQERNGCTFRGKMACAADILGRIRLFSAVNCWLKCMLLDPYNQTDHPECKSRPDSGLSAITELDPGYITGPLSSIWKEWVKWCVDFGIEANAIIAVPYDWRLPPSMLEERDLYFHKLKLTFEIALKLRGGPSLVFAHSMGNNVFRYFLEWLKLEIAPKHYIQWLDKHIHAYFAVGAPLLGSTESVRATLSGTTSGLPITEGTARLMFNSFAASLWLLPFSKYCKADNVYWKHFFEGKAHINRQQCDEMEYSSDNSGWPTTLVSIEVPTVRGTDAYPSIMDITEDITSNMECGKPTLLSFSAREVSDGTLFKTMLDYDPQSKALIHQLEKYYQGDPVLNPLTPWERPPIKNVFCIYGIDTKTEVGYYFAPSGKPYPDNWIITDVIYEFERSLLSRQVSYNSLSWCKQWLGPKVNITRTPQAEHDGSDLQTRMNAEHHHGEDLFPNMTRAPHVKYITYYEDAESIPGWRTAVWELDKGFGYSTSPGTYYHVLL
;
A
#
# COMPACT_ATOMS: atom_id res chain seq x y z
N MET A 1 6.50 19.36 8.35
CA MET A 1 6.35 20.81 8.03
C MET A 1 6.11 21.73 9.24
N LYS A 2 5.16 21.46 10.16
CA LYS A 2 4.91 22.34 11.33
C LYS A 2 6.12 22.47 12.28
N LEU A 3 6.79 21.35 12.61
CA LEU A 3 8.03 21.35 13.39
C LEU A 3 9.17 22.13 12.70
N PHE A 4 9.31 21.94 11.38
CA PHE A 4 10.27 22.69 10.56
C PHE A 4 9.99 24.20 10.62
N SER A 5 8.74 24.61 10.40
CA SER A 5 8.34 26.02 10.47
C SER A 5 8.62 26.62 11.85
N TRP A 6 8.36 25.87 12.92
CA TRP A 6 8.72 26.27 14.28
C TRP A 6 10.24 26.47 14.44
N LEU A 7 11.07 25.53 13.98
CA LEU A 7 12.54 25.68 14.00
C LEU A 7 13.02 26.87 13.16
N LEU A 8 12.40 27.11 12.01
CA LEU A 8 12.68 28.26 11.15
C LEU A 8 12.41 29.59 11.87
N HIS A 9 11.28 29.69 12.57
CA HIS A 9 10.95 30.87 13.39
C HIS A 9 11.93 31.10 14.53
N LEU A 10 12.52 30.05 15.09
CA LEU A 10 13.53 30.12 16.13
C LEU A 10 14.96 30.34 15.60
N ASN A 11 15.15 30.46 14.28
CA ASN A 11 16.47 30.45 13.64
C ASN A 11 17.32 29.24 14.07
N ARG A 12 16.68 28.07 14.16
CA ARG A 12 17.27 26.81 14.63
C ARG A 12 17.40 25.76 13.52
N LEU A 13 17.43 26.18 12.25
CA LEU A 13 17.74 25.27 11.15
C LEU A 13 19.26 25.07 11.03
N TRP A 14 19.66 23.90 10.54
CA TRP A 14 21.05 23.56 10.27
C TRP A 14 21.50 24.15 8.92
N CYS A 15 21.68 25.46 8.86
CA CYS A 15 22.32 26.18 7.76
C CYS A 15 23.81 26.41 8.06
N ASN A 16 24.60 26.83 7.06
CA ASN A 16 26.06 26.97 7.25
C ASN A 16 26.42 27.92 8.40
N ASP A 17 25.70 29.02 8.61
CA ASP A 17 25.94 29.94 9.75
C ASP A 17 25.89 29.23 11.11
N ARG A 18 25.01 28.23 11.25
CA ARG A 18 24.86 27.46 12.48
C ARG A 18 25.89 26.36 12.57
N LEU A 19 26.18 25.67 11.47
CA LEU A 19 27.27 24.68 11.41
C LEU A 19 28.60 25.32 11.78
N GLN A 20 28.88 26.51 11.24
CA GLN A 20 30.08 27.29 11.53
C GLN A 20 30.19 27.66 13.02
N ARG A 21 29.08 28.07 13.67
CA ARG A 21 29.06 28.34 15.12
C ARG A 21 29.35 27.11 15.98
N HIS A 22 29.10 25.91 15.46
CA HIS A 22 29.39 24.64 16.13
C HIS A 22 30.71 24.01 15.66
N SER A 23 31.51 24.70 14.84
CA SER A 23 32.76 24.20 14.27
C SER A 23 32.60 22.93 13.43
N TRP A 24 31.46 22.78 12.74
CA TRP A 24 31.21 21.68 11.81
C TRP A 24 31.60 22.10 10.39
N GLU A 25 32.13 21.14 9.62
CA GLU A 25 32.45 21.33 8.20
C GLU A 25 31.22 21.80 7.42
N ASN A 26 31.40 22.79 6.54
CA ASN A 26 30.31 23.39 5.78
C ASN A 26 30.84 24.08 4.51
N GLY A 27 29.93 24.34 3.56
CA GLY A 27 30.27 24.96 2.28
C GLY A 27 30.34 26.49 2.29
N TYR A 28 30.12 27.14 3.44
CA TYR A 28 29.99 28.59 3.66
C TYR A 28 28.90 29.29 2.84
N PHE A 29 28.95 29.20 1.52
CA PHE A 29 28.02 29.78 0.58
C PHE A 29 26.69 29.01 0.51
N CYS A 30 25.61 29.74 0.24
CA CYS A 30 24.29 29.17 0.00
C CYS A 30 24.31 28.32 -1.26
N GLN A 31 23.93 27.06 -1.14
CA GLN A 31 24.01 26.08 -2.23
C GLN A 31 22.98 26.33 -3.36
N LEU A 32 22.03 27.25 -3.14
CA LEU A 32 21.06 27.65 -4.16
C LEU A 32 21.56 28.77 -5.09
N CYS A 33 22.46 29.64 -4.60
CA CYS A 33 22.95 30.79 -5.38
C CYS A 33 24.47 30.84 -5.56
N LEU A 34 25.22 30.07 -4.76
CA LEU A 34 26.68 30.00 -4.73
C LEU A 34 27.37 31.37 -4.68
N ARG A 35 26.72 32.35 -4.04
CA ARG A 35 27.17 33.75 -4.05
C ARG A 35 27.31 34.37 -2.66
N ASN A 36 26.33 34.19 -1.80
CA ASN A 36 26.32 34.78 -0.45
C ASN A 36 26.48 33.70 0.62
N LEU A 37 26.93 34.08 1.81
CA LEU A 37 26.99 33.20 2.97
C LEU A 37 25.58 32.67 3.33
N GLU A 38 25.50 31.39 3.64
CA GLU A 38 24.22 30.78 3.99
C GLU A 38 23.84 31.05 5.44
N SER A 39 22.78 31.83 5.61
CA SER A 39 21.98 31.86 6.83
C SER A 39 20.57 31.38 6.54
N SER A 40 19.81 30.99 7.56
CA SER A 40 18.39 30.66 7.37
C SER A 40 17.62 31.83 6.74
N TYR A 41 17.92 33.06 7.15
CA TYR A 41 17.25 34.24 6.62
C TYR A 41 17.58 34.47 5.15
N HIS A 42 18.87 34.40 4.80
CA HIS A 42 19.32 34.50 3.41
C HIS A 42 18.65 33.43 2.54
N LEU A 43 18.70 32.17 3.00
CA LEU A 43 18.20 31.02 2.27
C LEU A 43 16.73 31.19 1.85
N PHE A 44 15.86 31.64 2.76
CA PHE A 44 14.42 31.73 2.46
C PHE A 44 13.96 33.07 1.89
N TRP A 45 14.63 34.17 2.22
CA TRP A 45 14.06 35.51 2.01
C TRP A 45 14.92 36.45 1.15
N GLU A 46 16.17 36.11 0.85
CA GLU A 46 17.08 36.98 0.08
C GLU A 46 17.77 36.29 -1.08
N CYS A 47 17.92 34.96 -1.01
CA CYS A 47 18.54 34.17 -2.05
C CYS A 47 17.83 34.42 -3.39
N PRO A 48 18.54 34.74 -4.49
CA PRO A 48 17.92 35.03 -5.78
C PRO A 48 16.97 33.94 -6.29
N LEU A 49 17.33 32.66 -6.10
CA LEU A 49 16.48 31.53 -6.47
C LEU A 49 15.19 31.52 -5.63
N SER A 50 15.31 31.72 -4.32
CA SER A 50 14.16 31.77 -3.40
C SER A 50 13.24 32.95 -3.74
N LEU A 51 13.80 34.13 -4.00
CA LEU A 51 13.05 35.30 -4.45
C LEU A 51 12.33 35.04 -5.77
N GLN A 52 12.95 34.32 -6.70
CA GLN A 52 12.29 33.89 -7.94
C GLN A 52 11.07 32.99 -7.64
N VAL A 53 11.21 32.01 -6.74
CA VAL A 53 10.09 31.14 -6.32
C VAL A 53 8.95 31.97 -5.71
N TRP A 54 9.23 32.85 -4.74
CA TRP A 54 8.21 33.70 -4.13
C TRP A 54 7.51 34.62 -5.13
N THR A 55 8.29 35.24 -6.03
CA THR A 55 7.76 36.13 -7.06
C THR A 55 6.84 35.37 -8.02
N GLN A 56 7.24 34.17 -8.47
CA GLN A 56 6.40 33.37 -9.35
C GLN A 56 5.15 32.84 -8.63
N ALA A 57 5.27 32.40 -7.38
CA ALA A 57 4.12 31.97 -6.56
C ALA A 57 3.12 33.12 -6.33
N SER A 58 3.60 34.37 -6.25
CA SER A 58 2.72 35.54 -6.07
C SER A 58 1.77 35.79 -7.25
N THR A 59 2.07 35.23 -8.43
CA THR A 59 1.20 35.32 -9.61
C THR A 59 -0.01 34.39 -9.53
N TRP A 60 -0.05 33.47 -8.57
CA TRP A 60 -1.15 32.53 -8.42
C TRP A 60 -2.37 33.23 -7.79
N LYS A 61 -3.57 32.74 -8.13
CA LYS A 61 -4.84 33.31 -7.65
C LYS A 61 -4.86 33.37 -6.12
N GLY A 62 -5.10 34.56 -5.55
CA GLY A 62 -5.12 34.79 -4.11
C GLY A 62 -3.74 34.84 -3.41
N CYS A 63 -2.64 34.79 -4.17
CA CYS A 63 -1.27 34.78 -3.62
C CYS A 63 -0.53 36.13 -3.74
N GLY A 64 -1.23 37.21 -4.10
CA GLY A 64 -0.60 38.53 -4.34
C GLY A 64 0.19 39.07 -3.14
N ALA A 65 -0.15 38.66 -1.91
CA ALA A 65 0.58 39.02 -0.69
C ALA A 65 2.05 38.55 -0.68
N LEU A 66 2.40 37.55 -1.49
CA LEU A 66 3.76 36.99 -1.58
C LEU A 66 4.72 37.81 -2.45
N ASN A 67 4.25 38.86 -3.12
CA ASN A 67 5.06 39.64 -4.07
C ASN A 67 6.28 40.28 -3.39
N THR A 68 7.47 39.88 -3.84
CA THR A 68 8.76 40.27 -3.28
C THR A 68 9.09 41.75 -3.45
N ARG A 69 8.50 42.44 -4.43
CA ARG A 69 8.75 43.88 -4.66
C ARG A 69 8.27 44.76 -3.51
N ASN A 70 7.29 44.27 -2.76
CA ASN A 70 6.69 45.02 -1.67
C ASN A 70 7.33 44.68 -0.32
N TRP A 71 8.35 43.82 -0.30
CA TRP A 71 8.96 43.32 0.92
C TRP A 71 9.80 44.42 1.57
N GLU A 72 9.42 44.82 2.77
CA GLU A 72 10.23 45.74 3.59
C GLU A 72 11.49 45.02 4.09
N ALA A 73 12.48 45.78 4.56
CA ALA A 73 13.62 45.22 5.27
C ALA A 73 13.14 44.65 6.61
N ALA A 74 12.85 43.35 6.66
CA ALA A 74 12.46 42.65 7.89
C ALA A 74 13.71 42.11 8.60
N GLY A 75 13.70 42.10 9.93
CA GLY A 75 14.84 41.64 10.74
C GLY A 75 14.90 40.12 10.94
N CYS A 76 13.76 39.42 10.97
CA CYS A 76 13.71 37.96 11.18
C CYS A 76 12.53 37.29 10.47
N THR A 77 12.59 35.96 10.31
CA THR A 77 11.53 35.16 9.66
C THR A 77 10.14 35.40 10.26
N THR A 78 10.04 35.56 11.58
CA THR A 78 8.74 35.81 12.25
C THR A 78 8.11 37.12 11.79
N THR A 79 8.88 38.21 11.76
CA THR A 79 8.39 39.50 11.27
C THR A 79 8.00 39.45 9.79
N ARG A 80 8.78 38.74 8.97
CA ARG A 80 8.49 38.53 7.54
C ARG A 80 7.16 37.79 7.34
N VAL A 81 6.96 36.67 8.03
CA VAL A 81 5.74 35.86 7.89
C VAL A 81 4.52 36.62 8.41
N GLN A 82 4.63 37.36 9.51
CA GLN A 82 3.54 38.20 10.02
C GLN A 82 3.12 39.27 9.02
N ASP A 83 4.07 39.94 8.36
CA ASP A 83 3.79 40.94 7.33
C ASP A 83 3.06 40.33 6.12
N LEU A 84 3.52 39.18 5.62
CA LEU A 84 2.86 38.45 4.53
C LEU A 84 1.41 38.07 4.87
N ILE A 85 1.17 37.58 6.09
CA ILE A 85 -0.17 37.20 6.56
C ILE A 85 -1.09 38.42 6.72
N ARG A 86 -0.53 39.55 7.19
CA ARG A 86 -1.27 40.81 7.36
C ARG A 86 -1.75 41.37 6.03
N ARG A 87 -0.93 41.23 4.98
CA ARG A 87 -1.22 41.68 3.61
C ARG A 87 -2.24 40.80 2.87
N ALA A 88 -2.46 39.58 3.35
CA ALA A 88 -3.47 38.68 2.79
C ALA A 88 -4.89 39.13 3.17
N ALA A 89 -5.82 39.01 2.21
CA ALA A 89 -7.23 39.30 2.45
C ALA A 89 -7.79 38.41 3.59
N PRO A 90 -8.68 38.94 4.44
CA PRO A 90 -9.26 38.18 5.54
C PRO A 90 -10.09 36.98 5.06
N GLY A 91 -10.31 36.01 5.94
CA GLY A 91 -11.07 34.79 5.62
C GLY A 91 -10.20 33.69 5.01
N GLN A 92 -10.66 33.13 3.89
CA GLN A 92 -10.06 31.92 3.29
C GLN A 92 -8.66 32.18 2.70
N GLU A 93 -8.43 33.36 2.12
CA GLU A 93 -7.13 33.72 1.54
C GLU A 93 -6.02 33.76 2.60
N ARG A 94 -6.29 34.33 3.79
CA ARG A 94 -5.33 34.33 4.90
C ARG A 94 -4.95 32.93 5.38
N LYS A 95 -5.89 31.98 5.37
CA LYS A 95 -5.61 30.57 5.71
C LYS A 95 -4.74 29.92 4.62
N ALA A 96 -5.07 30.15 3.36
CA ALA A 96 -4.31 29.65 2.22
C ALA A 96 -2.86 30.19 2.21
N ILE A 97 -2.68 31.48 2.50
CA ILE A 97 -1.35 32.12 2.59
C ILE A 97 -0.50 31.52 3.71
N LYS A 98 -1.08 31.17 4.86
CA LYS A 98 -0.32 30.47 5.92
C LYS A 98 0.20 29.11 5.43
N SER A 99 -0.66 28.34 4.75
CA SER A 99 -0.27 27.03 4.22
C SER A 99 0.78 27.14 3.12
N ILE A 100 0.63 28.10 2.19
CA ILE A 100 1.56 28.26 1.07
C ILE A 100 2.94 28.73 1.54
N ILE A 101 3.02 29.56 2.57
CA ILE A 101 4.30 29.96 3.18
C ILE A 101 5.04 28.73 3.74
N ILE A 102 4.31 27.85 4.43
CA ILE A 102 4.88 26.62 4.99
C ILE A 102 5.33 25.67 3.87
N LEU A 103 4.55 25.55 2.78
CA LEU A 103 4.92 24.77 1.59
C LEU A 103 6.16 25.33 0.89
N ILE A 104 6.18 26.62 0.57
CA ILE A 104 7.31 27.24 -0.14
C ILE A 104 8.61 27.13 0.67
N THR A 105 8.56 27.45 1.97
CA THR A 105 9.75 27.37 2.83
C THR A 105 10.23 25.93 2.99
N TRP A 106 9.33 24.96 3.06
CA TRP A 106 9.70 23.55 3.05
C TRP A 106 10.38 23.14 1.75
N GLU A 107 9.78 23.46 0.60
CA GLU A 107 10.32 23.05 -0.71
C GLU A 107 11.65 23.70 -1.04
N ILE A 108 11.87 24.95 -0.62
CA ILE A 108 13.19 25.61 -0.70
C ILE A 108 14.23 24.87 0.15
N GLN A 109 13.87 24.44 1.36
CA GLN A 109 14.77 23.66 2.22
C GLN A 109 15.11 22.32 1.57
N GLN A 110 14.13 21.64 0.97
CA GLN A 110 14.34 20.37 0.28
C GLN A 110 15.27 20.54 -0.92
N GLU A 111 15.08 21.59 -1.72
CA GLU A 111 15.96 21.89 -2.86
C GLU A 111 17.40 22.16 -2.38
N ARG A 112 17.57 22.97 -1.33
CA ARG A 112 18.90 23.26 -0.76
C ARG A 112 19.61 21.99 -0.29
N ASN A 113 18.88 21.10 0.38
CA ASN A 113 19.41 19.82 0.81
C ASN A 113 19.84 18.95 -0.38
N GLY A 114 19.06 18.95 -1.48
CA GLY A 114 19.42 18.29 -2.72
C GLY A 114 20.73 18.81 -3.32
N CYS A 115 20.91 20.13 -3.36
CA CYS A 115 22.16 20.74 -3.84
C CYS A 115 23.35 20.38 -2.94
N THR A 116 23.16 20.46 -1.62
CA THR A 116 24.22 20.22 -0.63
C THR A 116 24.68 18.77 -0.60
N PHE A 117 23.74 17.82 -0.57
CA PHE A 117 24.04 16.42 -0.30
C PHE A 117 24.06 15.52 -1.53
N ARG A 118 23.51 15.97 -2.68
CA ARG A 118 23.36 15.16 -3.90
C ARG A 118 23.96 15.80 -5.15
N GLY A 119 24.63 16.96 -5.01
CA GLY A 119 25.17 17.70 -6.15
C GLY A 119 24.10 18.15 -7.16
N LYS A 120 22.83 18.23 -6.72
CA LYS A 120 21.71 18.65 -7.59
C LYS A 120 21.94 20.09 -8.04
N MET A 121 21.71 20.38 -9.32
CA MET A 121 21.60 21.76 -9.80
C MET A 121 20.28 22.39 -9.32
N ALA A 122 20.37 23.57 -8.72
CA ALA A 122 19.20 24.25 -8.16
C ALA A 122 18.24 24.73 -9.26
N CYS A 123 16.95 24.39 -9.15
CA CYS A 123 15.95 24.75 -10.15
C CYS A 123 14.67 25.32 -9.51
N ALA A 124 14.36 26.59 -9.79
CA ALA A 124 13.13 27.23 -9.30
C ALA A 124 11.86 26.59 -9.89
N ALA A 125 11.92 26.10 -11.13
CA ALA A 125 10.79 25.45 -11.78
C ALA A 125 10.43 24.13 -11.09
N ASP A 126 11.42 23.35 -10.65
CA ASP A 126 11.20 22.11 -9.89
C ASP A 126 10.50 22.38 -8.56
N ILE A 127 10.98 23.40 -7.81
CA ILE A 127 10.36 23.84 -6.56
C ILE A 127 8.89 24.21 -6.80
N LEU A 128 8.62 25.05 -7.80
CA LEU A 128 7.26 25.51 -8.12
C LEU A 128 6.36 24.37 -8.62
N GLY A 129 6.91 23.40 -9.35
CA GLY A 129 6.19 22.20 -9.77
C GLY A 129 5.70 21.38 -8.58
N ARG A 130 6.58 21.14 -7.58
CA ARG A 130 6.22 20.43 -6.34
C ARG A 130 5.22 21.21 -5.49
N ILE A 131 5.44 22.52 -5.31
CA ILE A 131 4.48 23.37 -4.56
C ILE A 131 3.11 23.34 -5.25
N ARG A 132 3.06 23.42 -6.59
CA ARG A 132 1.80 23.34 -7.34
C ARG A 132 1.10 22.02 -7.07
N LEU A 133 1.82 20.89 -7.15
CA LEU A 133 1.27 19.57 -6.84
C LEU A 133 0.67 19.51 -5.42
N PHE A 134 1.42 19.96 -4.41
CA PHE A 134 0.95 19.95 -3.01
C PHE A 134 -0.14 21.00 -2.71
N SER A 135 -0.15 22.12 -3.43
CA SER A 135 -1.20 23.14 -3.32
C SER A 135 -2.48 22.76 -4.07
N ALA A 136 -2.39 21.77 -4.98
CA ALA A 136 -3.47 21.29 -5.82
C ALA A 136 -3.84 19.84 -5.46
N VAL A 137 -3.98 19.53 -4.17
CA VAL A 137 -4.48 18.22 -3.70
C VAL A 137 -5.75 17.80 -4.44
N ASN A 138 -6.63 18.75 -4.76
CA ASN A 138 -7.83 18.49 -5.56
C ASN A 138 -7.52 18.11 -7.02
N CYS A 139 -6.49 18.68 -7.65
CA CYS A 139 -6.06 18.30 -8.99
C CYS A 139 -5.34 16.95 -8.98
N TRP A 140 -4.48 16.71 -8.01
CA TRP A 140 -3.84 15.39 -7.82
C TRP A 140 -4.91 14.32 -7.58
N LEU A 141 -5.84 14.55 -6.65
CA LEU A 141 -6.93 13.63 -6.35
C LEU A 141 -7.79 13.38 -7.60
N LYS A 142 -8.15 14.44 -8.34
CA LYS A 142 -8.87 14.34 -9.61
C LYS A 142 -8.17 13.42 -10.62
N CYS A 143 -6.83 13.43 -10.67
CA CYS A 143 -6.05 12.60 -11.59
C CYS A 143 -5.68 11.22 -11.04
N MET A 144 -5.76 11.03 -9.73
CA MET A 144 -5.55 9.74 -9.08
C MET A 144 -6.81 8.89 -9.16
N LEU A 145 -7.98 9.49 -8.92
CA LEU A 145 -9.28 8.82 -8.97
C LEU A 145 -9.51 8.17 -10.34
N LEU A 146 -10.04 6.95 -10.31
CA LEU A 146 -10.54 6.27 -11.50
C LEU A 146 -12.06 6.38 -11.56
N ASP A 147 -12.62 6.30 -12.77
CA ASP A 147 -14.06 6.15 -12.91
C ASP A 147 -14.50 4.80 -12.28
N PRO A 148 -15.49 4.82 -11.37
CA PRO A 148 -15.84 3.64 -10.59
C PRO A 148 -16.42 2.48 -11.42
N TYR A 149 -16.91 2.73 -12.64
CA TYR A 149 -17.57 1.71 -13.46
C TYR A 149 -16.68 1.18 -14.59
N ASN A 150 -15.88 2.03 -15.21
CA ASN A 150 -15.04 1.68 -16.36
C ASN A 150 -13.53 1.74 -16.08
N GLN A 151 -13.10 2.20 -14.89
CA GLN A 151 -11.70 2.23 -14.46
C GLN A 151 -10.77 3.05 -15.36
N THR A 152 -11.32 4.06 -16.05
CA THR A 152 -10.55 5.01 -16.86
C THR A 152 -10.04 6.18 -16.01
N ASP A 153 -8.93 6.79 -16.44
CA ASP A 153 -8.44 8.03 -15.85
C ASP A 153 -9.42 9.19 -16.15
N HIS A 154 -9.35 10.26 -15.35
CA HIS A 154 -10.09 11.49 -15.63
C HIS A 154 -9.78 12.05 -17.04
N PRO A 155 -10.75 12.53 -17.85
CA PRO A 155 -10.51 12.98 -19.23
C PRO A 155 -9.41 14.04 -19.44
N GLU A 156 -9.08 14.79 -18.39
CA GLU A 156 -8.10 15.88 -18.41
C GLU A 156 -6.67 15.44 -18.04
N CYS A 157 -6.47 14.22 -17.54
CA CYS A 157 -5.15 13.74 -17.13
C CYS A 157 -5.02 12.22 -17.26
N LYS A 158 -3.78 11.78 -17.47
CA LYS A 158 -3.45 10.35 -17.58
C LYS A 158 -2.31 10.04 -16.62
N SER A 159 -2.50 9.00 -15.82
CA SER A 159 -1.51 8.55 -14.83
C SER A 159 -0.94 7.21 -15.31
N ARG A 160 0.39 7.07 -15.36
CA ARG A 160 1.06 5.85 -15.81
C ARG A 160 2.16 5.46 -14.82
N PRO A 161 2.42 4.15 -14.64
CA PRO A 161 3.55 3.71 -13.83
C PRO A 161 4.86 4.22 -14.42
N ASP A 162 5.80 4.58 -13.56
CA ASP A 162 7.18 4.87 -13.96
C ASP A 162 7.89 3.58 -14.41
N SER A 163 9.12 3.65 -14.88
CA SER A 163 9.90 2.51 -15.39
C SER A 163 11.28 2.39 -14.76
N GLY A 164 11.88 1.19 -14.84
CA GLY A 164 13.23 0.93 -14.31
C GLY A 164 13.29 0.83 -12.79
N LEU A 165 14.51 0.72 -12.25
CA LEU A 165 14.74 0.51 -10.81
C LEU A 165 14.30 1.70 -9.94
N SER A 166 14.31 2.92 -10.48
CA SER A 166 13.80 4.10 -9.76
C SER A 166 12.33 3.95 -9.39
N ALA A 167 11.53 3.26 -10.21
CA ALA A 167 10.10 3.07 -9.97
C ALA A 167 9.75 2.19 -8.76
N ILE A 168 10.72 1.42 -8.24
CA ILE A 168 10.49 0.46 -7.15
C ILE A 168 11.33 0.73 -5.89
N THR A 169 12.30 1.64 -5.96
CA THR A 169 13.28 1.84 -4.88
C THR A 169 12.74 2.76 -3.78
N GLU A 170 12.32 3.98 -4.11
CA GLU A 170 11.77 4.98 -3.17
C GLU A 170 10.44 5.55 -3.72
N LEU A 171 9.39 5.67 -2.89
CA LEU A 171 8.11 6.27 -3.33
C LEU A 171 8.16 7.79 -3.44
N ASP A 172 8.91 8.46 -2.56
CA ASP A 172 9.16 9.90 -2.62
C ASP A 172 10.66 10.16 -2.50
N PRO A 173 11.38 10.30 -3.62
CA PRO A 173 12.81 10.44 -3.60
C PRO A 173 13.24 11.76 -2.94
N GLY A 174 14.04 11.67 -1.87
CA GLY A 174 14.50 12.86 -1.15
C GLY A 174 15.41 12.55 0.02
N TYR A 175 16.18 13.53 0.52
CA TYR A 175 17.13 13.28 1.63
C TYR A 175 16.43 12.84 2.92
N ILE A 176 15.26 13.43 3.18
CA ILE A 176 14.43 13.11 4.34
C ILE A 176 13.38 12.07 3.97
N THR A 177 12.74 12.23 2.81
CA THR A 177 11.58 11.41 2.41
C THR A 177 11.98 10.08 1.78
N GLY A 178 13.14 9.98 1.13
CA GLY A 178 13.65 8.76 0.51
C GLY A 178 13.86 7.62 1.51
N PRO A 179 14.68 7.80 2.57
CA PRO A 179 14.83 6.78 3.62
C PRO A 179 13.52 6.43 4.35
N LEU A 180 12.55 7.35 4.37
CA LEU A 180 11.23 7.15 4.97
C LEU A 180 10.21 6.54 4.01
N SER A 181 10.56 6.34 2.74
CA SER A 181 9.68 5.83 1.68
C SER A 181 10.35 4.74 0.85
N SER A 182 11.43 4.15 1.39
CA SER A 182 12.16 3.06 0.77
C SER A 182 11.32 1.80 0.74
N ILE A 183 11.23 1.17 -0.43
CA ILE A 183 10.63 -0.15 -0.61
C ILE A 183 11.73 -1.14 -0.96
N TRP A 184 12.25 -1.11 -2.19
CA TRP A 184 13.26 -2.07 -2.65
C TRP A 184 14.69 -1.52 -2.63
N LYS A 185 14.92 -0.28 -2.20
CA LYS A 185 16.24 0.35 -2.27
C LYS A 185 17.33 -0.46 -1.57
N GLU A 186 17.10 -0.85 -0.32
CA GLU A 186 18.09 -1.60 0.46
C GLU A 186 18.33 -3.00 -0.12
N TRP A 187 17.28 -3.65 -0.62
CA TRP A 187 17.40 -4.94 -1.28
C TRP A 187 18.19 -4.86 -2.59
N VAL A 188 17.87 -3.87 -3.46
CA VAL A 188 18.63 -3.63 -4.70
C VAL A 188 20.08 -3.29 -4.40
N LYS A 189 20.33 -2.45 -3.38
CA LYS A 189 21.68 -2.13 -2.91
C LYS A 189 22.43 -3.39 -2.47
N TRP A 190 21.80 -4.22 -1.64
CA TRP A 190 22.38 -5.47 -1.19
C TRP A 190 22.70 -6.42 -2.36
N CYS A 191 21.79 -6.57 -3.32
CA CYS A 191 22.03 -7.39 -4.51
C CYS A 191 23.28 -6.91 -5.27
N VAL A 192 23.42 -5.60 -5.47
CA VAL A 192 24.58 -5.02 -6.14
C VAL A 192 25.86 -5.21 -5.33
N ASP A 193 25.81 -5.00 -4.01
CA ASP A 193 26.95 -5.21 -3.11
C ASP A 193 27.37 -6.70 -3.07
N PHE A 194 26.42 -7.63 -3.25
CA PHE A 194 26.65 -9.08 -3.40
C PHE A 194 27.25 -9.47 -4.76
N GLY A 195 27.29 -8.54 -5.72
CA GLY A 195 27.87 -8.75 -7.05
C GLY A 195 26.84 -9.02 -8.16
N ILE A 196 25.54 -8.82 -7.91
CA ILE A 196 24.52 -8.85 -8.97
C ILE A 196 24.60 -7.56 -9.76
N GLU A 197 24.78 -7.66 -11.08
CA GLU A 197 24.78 -6.48 -11.95
C GLU A 197 23.43 -5.75 -11.88
N ALA A 198 23.44 -4.42 -11.73
CA ALA A 198 22.20 -3.64 -11.61
C ALA A 198 21.28 -3.80 -12.83
N ASN A 199 21.82 -3.97 -14.03
CA ASN A 199 21.06 -4.24 -15.26
C ASN A 199 20.55 -5.69 -15.38
N ALA A 200 20.89 -6.58 -14.44
CA ALA A 200 20.30 -7.91 -14.33
C ALA A 200 18.99 -7.89 -13.53
N ILE A 201 18.79 -6.84 -12.71
CA ILE A 201 17.57 -6.62 -11.95
C ILE A 201 16.56 -5.89 -12.84
N ILE A 202 15.46 -6.56 -13.18
CA ILE A 202 14.42 -6.01 -14.04
C ILE A 202 13.21 -5.64 -13.17
N ALA A 203 12.95 -4.34 -13.04
CA ALA A 203 11.73 -3.86 -12.41
C ALA A 203 10.56 -3.95 -13.39
N VAL A 204 9.43 -4.48 -12.91
CA VAL A 204 8.17 -4.61 -13.67
C VAL A 204 7.03 -3.84 -12.96
N PRO A 205 7.10 -2.51 -12.91
CA PRO A 205 6.06 -1.69 -12.30
C PRO A 205 4.75 -1.73 -13.10
N TYR A 206 3.63 -1.56 -12.40
CA TYR A 206 2.29 -1.59 -12.98
C TYR A 206 1.38 -0.53 -12.32
N ASP A 207 0.26 -0.21 -12.96
CA ASP A 207 -0.75 0.67 -12.36
C ASP A 207 -1.55 -0.10 -11.29
N TRP A 208 -1.08 -0.02 -10.06
CA TRP A 208 -1.67 -0.70 -8.89
C TRP A 208 -3.09 -0.24 -8.54
N ARG A 209 -3.65 0.77 -9.21
CA ARG A 209 -5.05 1.18 -9.06
C ARG A 209 -6.02 0.27 -9.82
N LEU A 210 -5.52 -0.41 -10.86
CA LEU A 210 -6.35 -1.16 -11.80
C LEU A 210 -6.61 -2.60 -11.36
N PRO A 211 -7.82 -3.13 -11.66
CA PRO A 211 -8.08 -4.55 -11.57
C PRO A 211 -7.30 -5.31 -12.65
N PRO A 212 -7.13 -6.64 -12.51
CA PRO A 212 -6.23 -7.41 -13.38
C PRO A 212 -6.60 -7.37 -14.88
N SER A 213 -7.88 -7.52 -15.24
CA SER A 213 -8.31 -7.44 -16.65
C SER A 213 -7.97 -6.09 -17.29
N MET A 214 -8.08 -4.99 -16.54
CA MET A 214 -7.73 -3.66 -17.05
C MET A 214 -6.22 -3.44 -17.17
N LEU A 215 -5.39 -4.11 -16.37
CA LEU A 215 -3.94 -4.10 -16.59
C LEU A 215 -3.59 -4.68 -17.96
N GLU A 216 -4.36 -5.64 -18.44
CA GLU A 216 -4.19 -6.21 -19.77
C GLU A 216 -4.84 -5.34 -20.85
N GLU A 217 -6.14 -5.11 -20.78
CA GLU A 217 -6.89 -4.39 -21.82
C GLU A 217 -6.37 -2.98 -22.07
N ARG A 218 -6.00 -2.25 -21.01
CA ARG A 218 -5.56 -0.85 -21.10
C ARG A 218 -4.06 -0.73 -21.36
N ASP A 219 -3.25 -1.53 -20.66
CA ASP A 219 -1.81 -1.32 -20.57
C ASP A 219 -0.98 -2.43 -21.24
N LEU A 220 -1.61 -3.51 -21.72
CA LEU A 220 -0.95 -4.73 -22.26
C LEU A 220 0.09 -5.29 -21.29
N TYR A 221 -0.18 -5.20 -20.00
CA TYR A 221 0.81 -5.47 -18.97
C TYR A 221 1.29 -6.92 -18.99
N PHE A 222 0.40 -7.92 -19.11
CA PHE A 222 0.81 -9.32 -19.06
C PHE A 222 1.51 -9.78 -20.34
N HIS A 223 1.12 -9.24 -21.51
CA HIS A 223 1.89 -9.42 -22.74
C HIS A 223 3.32 -8.86 -22.61
N LYS A 224 3.47 -7.64 -22.07
CA LYS A 224 4.78 -7.05 -21.82
C LYS A 224 5.59 -7.86 -20.81
N LEU A 225 4.94 -8.39 -19.77
CA LEU A 225 5.58 -9.23 -18.77
C LEU A 225 6.08 -10.56 -19.36
N LYS A 226 5.27 -11.24 -20.17
CA LYS A 226 5.68 -12.44 -20.94
C LYS A 226 6.91 -12.16 -21.80
N LEU A 227 6.88 -11.07 -22.59
CA LEU A 227 8.01 -10.66 -23.42
C LEU A 227 9.25 -10.32 -22.58
N THR A 228 9.07 -9.73 -21.40
CA THR A 228 10.16 -9.42 -20.48
C THR A 228 10.89 -10.69 -20.04
N PHE A 229 10.17 -11.77 -19.71
CA PHE A 229 10.77 -13.07 -19.41
C PHE A 229 11.52 -13.67 -20.61
N GLU A 230 10.94 -13.61 -21.81
CA GLU A 230 11.55 -14.14 -23.04
C GLU A 230 12.83 -13.36 -23.43
N ILE A 231 12.81 -12.03 -23.26
CA ILE A 231 13.97 -11.16 -23.50
C ILE A 231 15.04 -11.40 -22.44
N ALA A 232 14.68 -11.48 -21.16
CA ALA A 232 15.62 -11.75 -20.07
C ALA A 232 16.38 -13.07 -20.31
N LEU A 233 15.67 -14.12 -20.70
CA LEU A 233 16.26 -15.41 -21.05
C LEU A 233 17.24 -15.29 -22.23
N LYS A 234 16.89 -14.57 -23.30
CA LYS A 234 17.77 -14.37 -24.46
C LYS A 234 19.02 -13.55 -24.12
N LEU A 235 18.88 -12.55 -23.27
CA LEU A 235 19.99 -11.67 -22.87
C LEU A 235 20.97 -12.35 -21.91
N ARG A 236 20.48 -13.20 -21.01
CA ARG A 236 21.27 -13.77 -19.92
C ARG A 236 21.54 -15.27 -20.04
N GLY A 237 20.82 -15.98 -20.91
CA GLY A 237 20.99 -17.42 -21.15
C GLY A 237 20.40 -18.32 -20.06
N GLY A 238 19.70 -17.76 -19.07
CA GLY A 238 19.11 -18.51 -17.95
C GLY A 238 17.71 -18.03 -17.55
N PRO A 239 16.92 -18.89 -16.88
CA PRO A 239 15.60 -18.55 -16.36
C PRO A 239 15.69 -17.50 -15.23
N SER A 240 14.62 -16.72 -15.07
CA SER A 240 14.55 -15.62 -14.10
C SER A 240 14.18 -16.08 -12.69
N LEU A 241 14.66 -15.34 -11.69
CA LEU A 241 14.15 -15.38 -10.32
C LEU A 241 13.06 -14.31 -10.19
N VAL A 242 11.87 -14.69 -9.69
CA VAL A 242 10.74 -13.77 -9.55
C VAL A 242 10.55 -13.42 -8.09
N PHE A 243 10.60 -12.13 -7.77
CA PHE A 243 10.24 -11.60 -6.45
C PHE A 243 8.95 -10.80 -6.57
N ALA A 244 7.93 -11.21 -5.82
CA ALA A 244 6.66 -10.49 -5.74
C ALA A 244 6.38 -10.09 -4.30
N HIS A 245 6.01 -8.84 -4.07
CA HIS A 245 5.73 -8.32 -2.74
C HIS A 245 4.27 -7.92 -2.59
N SER A 246 3.64 -8.31 -1.47
CA SER A 246 2.27 -7.93 -1.13
C SER A 246 1.30 -8.22 -2.30
N MET A 247 0.53 -7.23 -2.76
CA MET A 247 -0.39 -7.35 -3.89
C MET A 247 0.28 -7.79 -5.21
N GLY A 248 1.60 -7.61 -5.37
CA GLY A 248 2.34 -8.12 -6.52
C GLY A 248 2.26 -9.65 -6.67
N ASN A 249 2.05 -10.37 -5.56
CA ASN A 249 1.85 -11.83 -5.58
C ASN A 249 0.53 -12.19 -6.29
N ASN A 250 -0.52 -11.40 -6.06
CA ASN A 250 -1.81 -11.57 -6.71
C ASN A 250 -1.72 -11.24 -8.21
N VAL A 251 -0.96 -10.21 -8.59
CA VAL A 251 -0.66 -9.89 -9.99
C VAL A 251 0.09 -11.03 -10.67
N PHE A 252 1.07 -11.61 -9.99
CA PHE A 252 1.82 -12.76 -10.52
C PHE A 252 0.96 -14.03 -10.63
N ARG A 253 0.08 -14.29 -9.65
CA ARG A 253 -0.93 -15.36 -9.74
C ARG A 253 -1.81 -15.18 -10.97
N TYR A 254 -2.34 -13.98 -11.21
CA TYR A 254 -3.16 -13.70 -12.38
C TYR A 254 -2.37 -13.87 -13.68
N PHE A 255 -1.11 -13.42 -13.72
CA PHE A 255 -0.23 -13.64 -14.87
C PHE A 255 -0.10 -15.13 -15.21
N LEU A 256 0.09 -16.01 -14.23
CA LEU A 256 0.20 -17.46 -14.46
C LEU A 256 -1.10 -18.04 -15.03
N GLU A 257 -2.26 -17.63 -14.54
CA GLU A 257 -3.55 -18.08 -15.07
C GLU A 257 -3.84 -17.51 -16.46
N TRP A 258 -3.56 -16.23 -16.69
CA TRP A 258 -3.63 -15.59 -17.99
C TRP A 258 -2.72 -16.28 -19.01
N LEU A 259 -1.51 -16.66 -18.59
CA LEU A 259 -0.54 -17.33 -19.45
C LEU A 259 -1.01 -18.72 -19.91
N LYS A 260 -1.85 -19.41 -19.13
CA LYS A 260 -2.47 -20.68 -19.57
C LYS A 260 -3.42 -20.49 -20.74
N LEU A 261 -4.04 -19.32 -20.86
CA LEU A 261 -4.93 -18.98 -21.99
C LEU A 261 -4.11 -18.58 -23.22
N GLU A 262 -2.99 -17.92 -23.00
CA GLU A 262 -2.11 -17.40 -24.05
C GLU A 262 -1.16 -18.46 -24.64
N ILE A 263 -0.72 -19.43 -23.84
CA ILE A 263 0.20 -20.50 -24.28
C ILE A 263 -0.58 -21.81 -24.42
N ALA A 264 -0.37 -22.48 -25.57
CA ALA A 264 -0.95 -23.79 -25.80
C ALA A 264 -0.63 -24.75 -24.63
N PRO A 265 -1.62 -25.52 -24.14
CA PRO A 265 -1.49 -26.29 -22.88
C PRO A 265 -0.26 -27.19 -22.78
N LYS A 266 0.11 -27.83 -23.89
CA LYS A 266 1.27 -28.72 -23.99
C LYS A 266 2.61 -27.99 -23.76
N HIS A 267 2.63 -26.68 -23.99
CA HIS A 267 3.83 -25.84 -23.89
C HIS A 267 3.84 -24.94 -22.65
N TYR A 268 2.74 -24.83 -21.90
CA TYR A 268 2.65 -23.96 -20.72
C TYR A 268 3.71 -24.32 -19.67
N ILE A 269 3.76 -25.58 -19.22
CA ILE A 269 4.76 -26.04 -18.24
C ILE A 269 6.19 -25.93 -18.81
N GLN A 270 6.37 -26.23 -20.10
CA GLN A 270 7.67 -26.09 -20.77
C GLN A 270 8.13 -24.62 -20.79
N TRP A 271 7.21 -23.68 -20.98
CA TRP A 271 7.51 -22.26 -20.93
C TRP A 271 7.90 -21.84 -19.53
N LEU A 272 7.16 -22.26 -18.49
CA LEU A 272 7.51 -21.95 -17.10
C LEU A 272 8.89 -22.48 -16.74
N ASP A 273 9.16 -23.76 -17.01
CA ASP A 273 10.44 -24.40 -16.75
C ASP A 273 11.63 -23.73 -17.45
N LYS A 274 11.37 -23.14 -18.62
CA LYS A 274 12.38 -22.46 -19.43
C LYS A 274 12.65 -21.02 -18.98
N HIS A 275 11.65 -20.33 -18.44
CA HIS A 275 11.73 -18.89 -18.17
C HIS A 275 11.75 -18.52 -16.68
N ILE A 276 11.31 -19.40 -15.78
CA ILE A 276 11.18 -19.12 -14.35
C ILE A 276 11.89 -20.20 -13.54
N HIS A 277 12.94 -19.81 -12.83
CA HIS A 277 13.72 -20.72 -12.00
C HIS A 277 13.08 -20.89 -10.62
N ALA A 278 12.72 -19.76 -10.00
CA ALA A 278 12.16 -19.71 -8.66
C ALA A 278 11.20 -18.53 -8.51
N TYR A 279 10.21 -18.71 -7.64
CA TYR A 279 9.27 -17.69 -7.24
C TYR A 279 9.36 -17.44 -5.74
N PHE A 280 9.63 -16.19 -5.36
CA PHE A 280 9.71 -15.69 -4.00
C PHE A 280 8.50 -14.81 -3.71
N ALA A 281 7.57 -15.37 -2.94
CA ALA A 281 6.36 -14.72 -2.49
C ALA A 281 6.61 -14.00 -1.15
N VAL A 282 6.87 -12.69 -1.21
CA VAL A 282 7.22 -11.88 -0.04
C VAL A 282 5.97 -11.19 0.50
N GLY A 283 5.58 -11.51 1.74
CA GLY A 283 4.42 -10.92 2.42
C GLY A 283 3.12 -11.11 1.63
N ALA A 284 2.92 -12.28 1.04
CA ALA A 284 1.80 -12.56 0.14
C ALA A 284 0.46 -12.68 0.90
N PRO A 285 -0.55 -11.81 0.62
CA PRO A 285 -1.86 -11.89 1.27
C PRO A 285 -2.73 -12.97 0.62
N LEU A 286 -2.36 -14.24 0.80
CA LEU A 286 -2.94 -15.37 0.06
C LEU A 286 -4.41 -15.66 0.39
N LEU A 287 -4.94 -15.12 1.49
CA LEU A 287 -6.38 -15.12 1.83
C LEU A 287 -6.99 -13.71 1.88
N GLY A 288 -6.25 -12.69 1.40
CA GLY A 288 -6.63 -11.27 1.51
C GLY A 288 -6.13 -10.59 2.79
N SER A 289 -6.55 -9.34 3.01
CA SER A 289 -6.15 -8.50 4.14
C SER A 289 -7.35 -7.76 4.71
N THR A 290 -7.47 -7.75 6.03
CA THR A 290 -8.51 -7.00 6.78
C THR A 290 -8.33 -5.50 6.62
N GLU A 291 -7.12 -5.00 6.39
CA GLU A 291 -6.84 -3.58 6.12
C GLU A 291 -7.64 -3.06 4.91
N SER A 292 -7.93 -3.92 3.92
CA SER A 292 -8.76 -3.54 2.76
C SER A 292 -10.20 -3.20 3.15
N VAL A 293 -10.77 -3.89 4.16
CA VAL A 293 -12.10 -3.57 4.70
C VAL A 293 -12.08 -2.22 5.39
N ARG A 294 -11.08 -1.98 6.25
CA ARG A 294 -10.89 -0.71 6.95
C ARG A 294 -10.78 0.45 5.97
N ALA A 295 -9.93 0.29 4.95
CA ALA A 295 -9.74 1.30 3.91
C ALA A 295 -11.03 1.54 3.09
N THR A 296 -11.81 0.49 2.82
CA THR A 296 -13.09 0.60 2.10
C THR A 296 -14.19 1.33 2.88
N LEU A 297 -14.31 1.08 4.20
CA LEU A 297 -15.41 1.60 5.03
C LEU A 297 -15.08 2.90 5.77
N SER A 298 -13.83 3.12 6.17
CA SER A 298 -13.42 4.31 6.93
C SER A 298 -12.27 5.11 6.30
N GLY A 299 -11.55 4.51 5.36
CA GLY A 299 -10.38 5.12 4.74
C GLY A 299 -9.08 4.89 5.52
N THR A 300 -7.96 4.91 4.82
CA THR A 300 -6.63 4.82 5.42
C THR A 300 -5.69 5.75 4.67
N THR A 301 -5.09 6.70 5.38
CA THR A 301 -4.29 7.75 4.74
C THR A 301 -2.92 7.25 4.29
N SER A 302 -2.41 6.16 4.88
CA SER A 302 -1.08 5.60 4.59
C SER A 302 0.04 6.65 4.60
N GLY A 303 -0.09 7.67 5.47
CA GLY A 303 0.86 8.78 5.59
C GLY A 303 0.65 9.94 4.60
N LEU A 304 -0.33 9.85 3.69
CA LEU A 304 -0.69 10.95 2.79
C LEU A 304 -1.34 12.10 3.56
N PRO A 305 -1.10 13.37 3.16
CA PRO A 305 -1.65 14.55 3.81
C PRO A 305 -3.11 14.83 3.41
N ILE A 306 -3.97 13.80 3.46
CA ILE A 306 -5.41 13.84 3.15
C ILE A 306 -6.22 13.33 4.33
N THR A 307 -7.53 13.64 4.38
CA THR A 307 -8.42 13.09 5.42
C THR A 307 -8.74 11.63 5.16
N GLU A 308 -9.15 10.89 6.19
CA GLU A 308 -9.57 9.49 6.05
C GLU A 308 -10.74 9.35 5.05
N GLY A 309 -11.77 10.20 5.11
CA GLY A 309 -12.82 10.24 4.09
C GLY A 309 -12.32 10.51 2.67
N THR A 310 -11.31 11.37 2.49
CA THR A 310 -10.70 11.59 1.16
C THR A 310 -9.92 10.36 0.69
N ALA A 311 -9.20 9.71 1.60
CA ALA A 311 -8.50 8.47 1.32
C ALA A 311 -9.47 7.33 0.96
N ARG A 312 -10.62 7.27 1.63
CA ARG A 312 -11.71 6.34 1.35
C ARG A 312 -12.27 6.54 -0.06
N LEU A 313 -12.56 7.78 -0.45
CA LEU A 313 -12.99 8.12 -1.81
C LEU A 313 -11.98 7.63 -2.84
N MET A 314 -10.70 7.89 -2.58
CA MET A 314 -9.61 7.46 -3.45
C MET A 314 -9.54 5.94 -3.57
N PHE A 315 -9.50 5.24 -2.44
CA PHE A 315 -9.37 3.79 -2.36
C PHE A 315 -10.54 3.08 -3.05
N ASN A 316 -11.78 3.53 -2.82
CA ASN A 316 -12.99 2.94 -3.40
C ASN A 316 -13.17 3.23 -4.90
N SER A 317 -12.41 4.18 -5.46
CA SER A 317 -12.36 4.38 -6.91
C SER A 317 -11.51 3.33 -7.62
N PHE A 318 -10.54 2.75 -6.91
CA PHE A 318 -9.61 1.75 -7.44
C PHE A 318 -10.24 0.38 -7.33
N ALA A 319 -10.65 -0.25 -8.44
CA ALA A 319 -11.18 -1.61 -8.36
C ALA A 319 -10.10 -2.60 -7.86
N ALA A 320 -8.80 -2.29 -7.98
CA ALA A 320 -7.72 -3.07 -7.36
C ALA A 320 -7.86 -3.22 -5.84
N SER A 321 -8.56 -2.29 -5.16
CA SER A 321 -8.81 -2.37 -3.72
C SER A 321 -9.50 -3.67 -3.32
N LEU A 322 -10.40 -4.16 -4.18
CA LEU A 322 -11.17 -5.37 -3.94
C LEU A 322 -10.34 -6.65 -4.07
N TRP A 323 -9.17 -6.59 -4.73
CA TRP A 323 -8.28 -7.73 -4.90
C TRP A 323 -7.68 -8.25 -3.58
N LEU A 324 -7.71 -7.40 -2.55
CA LEU A 324 -7.19 -7.71 -1.22
C LEU A 324 -8.31 -7.99 -0.22
N LEU A 325 -9.56 -8.10 -0.66
CA LEU A 325 -10.65 -8.47 0.24
C LEU A 325 -10.35 -9.82 0.90
N PRO A 326 -10.58 -9.94 2.22
CA PRO A 326 -10.58 -11.24 2.88
C PRO A 326 -11.59 -12.17 2.24
N PHE A 327 -11.20 -13.43 2.03
CA PHE A 327 -12.09 -14.46 1.51
C PHE A 327 -11.95 -15.77 2.30
N SER A 328 -12.92 -16.67 2.10
CA SER A 328 -12.93 -17.97 2.76
C SER A 328 -11.86 -18.91 2.20
N LYS A 329 -11.22 -19.67 3.10
CA LYS A 329 -10.32 -20.77 2.73
C LYS A 329 -11.04 -22.03 2.21
N TYR A 330 -12.36 -22.10 2.35
CA TYR A 330 -13.19 -23.26 1.97
C TYR A 330 -13.99 -23.02 0.67
N CYS A 331 -13.87 -21.84 0.06
CA CYS A 331 -14.59 -21.48 -1.16
C CYS A 331 -13.64 -21.42 -2.37
N LYS A 332 -13.85 -22.28 -3.36
CA LYS A 332 -13.06 -22.33 -4.60
C LYS A 332 -13.85 -21.75 -5.76
N ALA A 333 -13.13 -21.21 -6.74
CA ALA A 333 -13.74 -20.77 -7.99
C ALA A 333 -13.72 -21.94 -8.97
N ASP A 334 -14.72 -21.99 -9.85
CA ASP A 334 -14.71 -22.93 -10.96
C ASP A 334 -13.44 -22.76 -11.80
N ASN A 335 -12.82 -23.88 -12.19
CA ASN A 335 -11.66 -23.85 -13.04
C ASN A 335 -12.06 -23.52 -14.49
N VAL A 336 -11.82 -22.27 -14.89
CA VAL A 336 -12.18 -21.74 -16.23
C VAL A 336 -11.57 -22.56 -17.36
N TYR A 337 -10.40 -23.18 -17.13
CA TYR A 337 -9.69 -23.97 -18.12
C TYR A 337 -10.44 -25.24 -18.56
N TRP A 338 -11.26 -25.84 -17.69
CA TRP A 338 -12.11 -26.98 -18.06
C TRP A 338 -13.26 -26.60 -18.99
N LYS A 339 -13.65 -25.32 -19.00
CA LYS A 339 -14.84 -24.80 -19.71
C LYS A 339 -14.55 -24.38 -21.15
N HIS A 340 -13.34 -23.89 -21.45
CA HIS A 340 -12.96 -23.54 -22.84
C HIS A 340 -12.90 -24.75 -23.79
N PHE A 341 -12.74 -25.97 -23.26
CA PHE A 341 -12.75 -27.21 -24.04
C PHE A 341 -14.13 -27.88 -24.11
N PHE A 342 -15.05 -27.54 -23.20
CA PHE A 342 -16.38 -28.13 -23.09
C PHE A 342 -17.41 -27.05 -22.69
N GLU A 343 -18.20 -26.60 -23.67
CA GLU A 343 -19.42 -25.76 -23.59
C GLU A 343 -19.32 -24.23 -23.80
N GLY A 344 -20.09 -23.76 -24.80
CA GLY A 344 -20.22 -22.36 -25.21
C GLY A 344 -21.43 -21.64 -24.59
N LYS A 345 -21.42 -21.39 -23.29
CA LYS A 345 -22.33 -20.41 -22.65
C LYS A 345 -21.55 -19.51 -21.69
N ALA A 346 -21.80 -18.20 -21.78
CA ALA A 346 -21.28 -17.22 -20.83
C ALA A 346 -21.81 -17.55 -19.43
N HIS A 347 -20.93 -18.07 -18.57
CA HIS A 347 -21.26 -18.43 -17.19
C HIS A 347 -20.38 -17.64 -16.23
N ILE A 348 -21.04 -17.05 -15.22
CA ILE A 348 -20.44 -16.31 -14.10
C ILE A 348 -19.57 -17.27 -13.26
N ASN A 349 -18.36 -16.87 -12.84
CA ASN A 349 -17.54 -17.68 -11.92
C ASN A 349 -18.18 -17.69 -10.53
N ARG A 350 -19.15 -18.59 -10.33
CA ARG A 350 -19.75 -18.80 -9.00
C ARG A 350 -18.71 -19.47 -8.10
N GLN A 351 -18.49 -18.90 -6.92
CA GLN A 351 -17.74 -19.56 -5.86
C GLN A 351 -18.53 -20.77 -5.38
N GLN A 352 -17.88 -21.93 -5.35
CA GLN A 352 -18.40 -23.16 -4.74
C GLN A 352 -17.68 -23.36 -3.41
N CYS A 353 -18.44 -23.54 -2.33
CA CYS A 353 -17.87 -23.72 -0.99
C CYS A 353 -18.11 -25.15 -0.52
N ASP A 354 -17.09 -25.71 0.14
CA ASP A 354 -17.16 -27.04 0.75
C ASP A 354 -18.15 -27.04 1.94
N GLU A 355 -18.67 -28.21 2.33
CA GLU A 355 -19.59 -28.34 3.48
C GLU A 355 -19.01 -27.75 4.77
N MET A 356 -17.67 -27.80 4.92
CA MET A 356 -16.95 -27.22 6.05
C MET A 356 -17.20 -25.73 6.23
N GLU A 357 -17.43 -24.96 5.15
CA GLU A 357 -17.73 -23.53 5.22
C GLU A 357 -18.96 -23.27 6.10
N TYR A 358 -20.02 -24.06 5.92
CA TYR A 358 -21.30 -23.90 6.61
C TYR A 358 -21.29 -24.45 8.04
N SER A 359 -20.26 -25.22 8.39
CA SER A 359 -20.02 -25.70 9.76
C SER A 359 -19.03 -24.82 10.54
N SER A 360 -18.32 -23.93 9.85
CA SER A 360 -17.31 -23.06 10.46
C SER A 360 -17.89 -21.71 10.82
N ASP A 361 -17.64 -21.22 12.04
CA ASP A 361 -18.23 -19.96 12.50
C ASP A 361 -17.73 -18.71 11.75
N ASN A 362 -16.49 -18.76 11.22
CA ASN A 362 -15.78 -17.57 10.73
C ASN A 362 -15.14 -17.76 9.32
N SER A 363 -15.63 -18.69 8.49
CA SER A 363 -15.10 -18.92 7.12
C SER A 363 -13.57 -19.17 7.07
N GLY A 364 -13.03 -19.81 8.10
CA GLY A 364 -11.60 -20.08 8.23
C GLY A 364 -10.75 -18.92 8.77
N TRP A 365 -11.36 -17.83 9.24
CA TRP A 365 -10.69 -16.73 9.96
C TRP A 365 -10.82 -16.87 11.49
N PRO A 366 -9.96 -16.21 12.29
CA PRO A 366 -10.02 -16.32 13.74
C PRO A 366 -11.26 -15.67 14.38
N THR A 367 -11.93 -14.77 13.66
CA THR A 367 -13.07 -14.00 14.15
C THR A 367 -13.93 -13.50 12.98
N THR A 368 -15.13 -13.01 13.31
CA THR A 368 -15.97 -12.23 12.39
C THR A 368 -15.20 -10.97 11.97
N LEU A 369 -15.11 -10.74 10.66
CA LEU A 369 -14.27 -9.66 10.13
C LEU A 369 -14.87 -8.28 10.32
N VAL A 370 -16.19 -8.17 10.14
CA VAL A 370 -16.87 -6.88 10.11
C VAL A 370 -18.15 -6.98 10.92
N SER A 371 -18.29 -6.10 11.90
CA SER A 371 -19.55 -5.90 12.61
C SER A 371 -19.97 -4.45 12.46
N ILE A 372 -21.20 -4.18 12.02
CA ILE A 372 -21.71 -2.83 11.73
C ILE A 372 -23.02 -2.61 12.47
N GLU A 373 -23.07 -1.57 13.30
CA GLU A 373 -24.30 -1.09 13.90
C GLU A 373 -25.09 -0.27 12.89
N VAL A 374 -26.34 -0.68 12.60
CA VAL A 374 -27.24 0.05 11.70
C VAL A 374 -28.53 0.47 12.44
N PRO A 375 -29.11 1.65 12.11
CA PRO A 375 -30.39 2.07 12.67
C PRO A 375 -31.53 1.08 12.32
N THR A 376 -32.41 0.80 13.29
CA THR A 376 -33.55 -0.13 13.15
C THR A 376 -34.72 0.38 12.32
N VAL A 377 -34.92 1.70 12.24
CA VAL A 377 -36.04 2.30 11.51
C VAL A 377 -35.57 2.66 10.11
N ARG A 378 -36.15 2.00 9.09
CA ARG A 378 -35.98 2.36 7.68
C ARG A 378 -36.79 3.63 7.40
N GLY A 379 -36.27 4.78 7.81
CA GLY A 379 -36.83 6.07 7.42
C GLY A 379 -36.63 6.27 5.92
N THR A 380 -37.70 6.62 5.21
CA THR A 380 -37.59 7.20 3.87
C THR A 380 -36.71 8.45 3.96
N ASP A 381 -35.58 8.40 3.25
CA ASP A 381 -34.48 9.37 3.23
C ASP A 381 -33.64 9.47 4.52
N ALA A 382 -32.32 9.31 4.35
CA ALA A 382 -31.34 9.44 5.44
C ALA A 382 -31.26 10.86 6.05
N TYR A 383 -32.01 11.82 5.49
CA TYR A 383 -32.19 13.19 6.00
C TYR A 383 -33.61 13.66 5.66
N PRO A 384 -34.56 13.66 6.61
CA PRO A 384 -35.83 14.32 6.41
C PRO A 384 -35.60 15.83 6.20
N SER A 385 -36.34 16.46 5.30
CA SER A 385 -36.35 17.92 5.23
C SER A 385 -36.92 18.48 6.53
N ILE A 386 -36.61 19.73 6.88
CA ILE A 386 -37.16 20.39 8.09
C ILE A 386 -38.71 20.33 8.12
N MET A 387 -39.36 20.20 6.97
CA MET A 387 -40.80 20.05 6.85
C MET A 387 -41.30 18.64 7.22
N ASP A 388 -40.52 17.60 6.93
CA ASP A 388 -40.85 16.20 7.29
C ASP A 388 -40.73 15.96 8.80
N ILE A 389 -39.83 16.71 9.47
CA ILE A 389 -39.66 16.66 10.93
C ILE A 389 -40.92 17.18 11.65
N THR A 390 -41.68 18.11 11.06
CA THR A 390 -42.85 18.69 11.73
C THR A 390 -44.11 17.83 11.66
N GLU A 391 -44.24 16.90 10.71
CA GLU A 391 -45.41 16.01 10.61
C GLU A 391 -45.25 14.71 11.41
N ASP A 392 -44.02 14.27 11.71
CA ASP A 392 -43.74 13.00 12.41
C ASP A 392 -43.64 13.13 13.96
N ILE A 393 -43.64 14.34 14.51
CA ILE A 393 -43.52 14.57 15.98
C ILE A 393 -44.74 14.02 16.76
N THR A 394 -45.86 13.73 16.08
CA THR A 394 -47.10 13.27 16.73
C THR A 394 -47.38 11.77 16.68
N SER A 395 -46.55 10.94 16.03
CA SER A 395 -46.74 9.48 16.08
C SER A 395 -45.45 8.67 15.95
N ASN A 396 -45.11 7.94 17.02
CA ASN A 396 -44.13 6.83 17.11
C ASN A 396 -42.66 7.18 17.37
N MET A 397 -42.35 7.66 18.59
CA MET A 397 -41.03 7.44 19.20
C MET A 397 -40.93 6.02 19.79
N GLU A 398 -40.84 5.00 18.93
CA GLU A 398 -40.11 3.79 19.30
C GLU A 398 -38.63 4.02 18.99
N CYS A 399 -37.84 4.30 20.01
CA CYS A 399 -36.38 4.32 19.92
C CYS A 399 -35.92 2.88 19.66
N GLY A 400 -35.96 2.46 18.39
CA GLY A 400 -35.50 1.13 17.99
C GLY A 400 -34.02 0.98 18.36
N LYS A 401 -33.69 -0.13 19.04
CA LYS A 401 -32.30 -0.46 19.37
C LYS A 401 -31.50 -0.68 18.08
N PRO A 402 -30.29 -0.13 17.92
CA PRO A 402 -29.47 -0.39 16.74
C PRO A 402 -29.28 -1.90 16.54
N THR A 403 -29.42 -2.35 15.30
CA THR A 403 -29.18 -3.75 14.92
C THR A 403 -27.72 -3.92 14.60
N LEU A 404 -27.08 -4.90 15.22
CA LEU A 404 -25.70 -5.28 14.88
C LEU A 404 -25.73 -6.29 13.74
N LEU A 405 -25.20 -5.90 12.58
CA LEU A 405 -24.93 -6.79 11.45
C LEU A 405 -23.50 -7.32 11.56
N SER A 406 -23.28 -8.57 11.16
CA SER A 406 -21.97 -9.21 11.23
C SER A 406 -21.69 -9.98 9.94
N PHE A 407 -20.48 -9.86 9.42
CA PHE A 407 -20.09 -10.39 8.12
C PHE A 407 -18.78 -11.17 8.22
N SER A 408 -18.83 -12.39 7.70
CA SER A 408 -17.71 -13.32 7.53
C SER A 408 -16.83 -12.96 6.33
N ALA A 409 -15.67 -13.63 6.19
CA ALA A 409 -14.81 -13.45 5.02
C ALA A 409 -15.50 -13.82 3.71
N ARG A 410 -16.35 -14.85 3.71
CA ARG A 410 -17.16 -15.20 2.54
C ARG A 410 -18.11 -14.06 2.16
N GLU A 411 -18.85 -13.52 3.12
CA GLU A 411 -19.83 -12.44 2.88
C GLU A 411 -19.18 -11.11 2.47
N VAL A 412 -17.92 -10.89 2.84
CA VAL A 412 -17.13 -9.76 2.36
C VAL A 412 -16.74 -9.95 0.90
N SER A 413 -16.24 -11.14 0.54
CA SER A 413 -15.72 -11.46 -0.80
C SER A 413 -16.79 -11.76 -1.86
N ASP A 414 -17.96 -12.28 -1.47
CA ASP A 414 -19.08 -12.50 -2.39
C ASP A 414 -19.93 -11.23 -2.61
N GLY A 415 -19.67 -10.19 -1.82
CA GLY A 415 -20.32 -8.89 -1.89
C GLY A 415 -21.60 -8.76 -1.06
N THR A 416 -21.97 -9.75 -0.26
CA THR A 416 -23.11 -9.70 0.65
C THR A 416 -23.02 -8.50 1.60
N LEU A 417 -21.82 -8.19 2.11
CA LEU A 417 -21.57 -6.97 2.87
C LEU A 417 -22.07 -5.73 2.11
N PHE A 418 -21.57 -5.50 0.90
CA PHE A 418 -21.92 -4.29 0.13
C PHE A 418 -23.39 -4.28 -0.28
N LYS A 419 -23.98 -5.45 -0.59
CA LYS A 419 -25.41 -5.59 -0.94
C LYS A 419 -26.30 -5.21 0.24
N THR A 420 -25.98 -5.67 1.44
CA THR A 420 -26.71 -5.32 2.67
C THR A 420 -26.52 -3.85 3.04
N MET A 421 -25.35 -3.27 2.73
CA MET A 421 -25.02 -1.87 2.99
C MET A 421 -25.50 -0.89 1.92
N LEU A 422 -26.29 -1.34 0.93
CA LEU A 422 -26.74 -0.49 -0.20
C LEU A 422 -27.55 0.73 0.26
N ASP A 423 -28.42 0.54 1.25
CA ASP A 423 -29.30 1.59 1.76
C ASP A 423 -28.60 2.54 2.75
N TYR A 424 -27.43 2.13 3.27
CA TYR A 424 -26.70 2.86 4.30
C TYR A 424 -25.42 3.53 3.77
N ASP A 425 -24.89 3.06 2.65
CA ASP A 425 -23.67 3.58 2.06
C ASP A 425 -23.78 3.76 0.54
N PRO A 426 -23.70 5.01 0.03
CA PRO A 426 -23.88 5.28 -1.39
C PRO A 426 -22.80 4.65 -2.27
N GLN A 427 -21.61 4.35 -1.73
CA GLN A 427 -20.51 3.76 -2.48
C GLN A 427 -20.72 2.26 -2.75
N SER A 428 -21.58 1.59 -1.96
CA SER A 428 -21.86 0.15 -2.09
C SER A 428 -22.23 -0.25 -3.52
N LYS A 429 -23.02 0.58 -4.22
CA LYS A 429 -23.42 0.31 -5.61
C LYS A 429 -22.23 0.19 -6.56
N ALA A 430 -21.25 1.08 -6.42
CA ALA A 430 -20.03 1.06 -7.24
C ALA A 430 -19.15 -0.15 -6.90
N LEU A 431 -19.00 -0.47 -5.61
CA LEU A 431 -18.20 -1.60 -5.15
C LEU A 431 -18.78 -2.95 -5.62
N ILE A 432 -20.11 -3.11 -5.56
CA ILE A 432 -20.81 -4.30 -6.10
C ILE A 432 -20.52 -4.45 -7.59
N HIS A 433 -20.68 -3.38 -8.37
CA HIS A 433 -20.39 -3.41 -9.80
C HIS A 433 -18.94 -3.79 -10.10
N GLN A 434 -17.98 -3.20 -9.38
CA GLN A 434 -16.57 -3.51 -9.55
C GLN A 434 -16.27 -4.98 -9.21
N LEU A 435 -16.83 -5.48 -8.11
CA LEU A 435 -16.67 -6.87 -7.66
C LEU A 435 -17.23 -7.86 -8.70
N GLU A 436 -18.46 -7.61 -9.14
CA GLU A 436 -19.16 -8.48 -10.09
C GLU A 436 -18.48 -8.45 -11.47
N LYS A 437 -18.07 -7.27 -11.96
CA LYS A 437 -17.46 -7.12 -13.29
C LYS A 437 -16.01 -7.62 -13.35
N TYR A 438 -15.16 -7.19 -12.42
CA TYR A 438 -13.71 -7.36 -12.55
C TYR A 438 -13.13 -8.54 -11.76
N TYR A 439 -13.95 -9.25 -10.98
CA TYR A 439 -13.49 -10.39 -10.17
C TYR A 439 -14.39 -11.61 -10.32
N GLN A 440 -15.68 -11.51 -9.97
CA GLN A 440 -16.61 -12.64 -10.08
C GLN A 440 -16.96 -12.97 -11.55
N GLY A 441 -16.96 -11.96 -12.42
CA GLY A 441 -17.19 -12.08 -13.86
C GLY A 441 -15.91 -12.14 -14.70
N ASP A 442 -14.72 -12.09 -14.10
CA ASP A 442 -13.46 -12.07 -14.85
C ASP A 442 -13.23 -13.40 -15.58
N PRO A 443 -12.93 -13.39 -16.89
CA PRO A 443 -12.81 -14.61 -17.68
C PRO A 443 -11.50 -15.37 -17.44
N VAL A 444 -10.55 -14.85 -16.66
CA VAL A 444 -9.27 -15.51 -16.41
C VAL A 444 -9.25 -16.16 -15.04
N LEU A 445 -9.59 -15.40 -13.99
CA LEU A 445 -9.46 -15.84 -12.61
C LEU A 445 -10.36 -15.01 -11.70
N ASN A 446 -11.13 -15.68 -10.83
CA ASN A 446 -11.62 -15.04 -9.60
C ASN A 446 -10.56 -15.19 -8.49
N PRO A 447 -9.80 -14.13 -8.15
CA PRO A 447 -8.69 -14.22 -7.22
C PRO A 447 -9.12 -14.29 -5.76
N LEU A 448 -10.40 -14.07 -5.44
CA LEU A 448 -10.97 -14.15 -4.09
C LEU A 448 -11.26 -15.60 -3.69
N THR A 449 -10.34 -16.49 -4.02
CA THR A 449 -10.40 -17.92 -3.74
C THR A 449 -8.99 -18.43 -3.45
N PRO A 450 -8.85 -19.48 -2.62
CA PRO A 450 -7.54 -19.99 -2.21
C PRO A 450 -6.66 -20.36 -3.39
N TRP A 451 -5.37 -20.05 -3.28
CA TRP A 451 -4.41 -20.38 -4.32
C TRP A 451 -3.74 -21.72 -4.03
N GLU A 452 -3.88 -22.65 -4.97
CA GLU A 452 -3.10 -23.88 -5.01
C GLU A 452 -1.64 -23.57 -5.35
N ARG A 453 -0.73 -24.45 -4.94
CA ARG A 453 0.71 -24.28 -5.17
C ARG A 453 0.99 -24.03 -6.66
N PRO A 454 1.65 -22.93 -7.05
CA PRO A 454 1.91 -22.65 -8.46
C PRO A 454 2.80 -23.74 -9.09
N PRO A 455 2.63 -24.06 -10.38
CA PRO A 455 3.40 -25.09 -11.08
C PRO A 455 4.81 -24.60 -11.46
N ILE A 456 5.54 -24.06 -10.48
CA ILE A 456 6.93 -23.59 -10.59
C ILE A 456 7.80 -24.50 -9.74
N LYS A 457 8.95 -24.94 -10.29
CA LYS A 457 9.85 -25.90 -9.63
C LYS A 457 10.21 -25.47 -8.21
N ASN A 458 10.67 -24.24 -8.01
CA ASN A 458 11.09 -23.72 -6.72
C ASN A 458 10.15 -22.59 -6.26
N VAL A 459 9.46 -22.80 -5.14
CA VAL A 459 8.55 -21.80 -4.54
C VAL A 459 8.99 -21.51 -3.11
N PHE A 460 9.19 -20.23 -2.82
CA PHE A 460 9.61 -19.73 -1.52
C PHE A 460 8.60 -18.71 -1.02
N CYS A 461 8.12 -18.86 0.20
CA CYS A 461 7.25 -17.88 0.83
C CYS A 461 7.94 -17.25 2.02
N ILE A 462 7.94 -15.92 2.09
CA ILE A 462 8.71 -15.17 3.07
C ILE A 462 7.78 -14.18 3.75
N TYR A 463 7.63 -14.23 5.06
CA TYR A 463 6.81 -13.27 5.79
C TYR A 463 7.29 -13.04 7.23
N GLY A 464 6.89 -11.90 7.79
CA GLY A 464 7.21 -11.52 9.16
C GLY A 464 6.15 -11.99 10.15
N ILE A 465 6.60 -12.35 11.35
CA ILE A 465 5.78 -12.72 12.50
C ILE A 465 6.11 -11.85 13.72
N ASP A 466 5.52 -12.13 14.88
CA ASP A 466 5.61 -11.41 16.16
C ASP A 466 5.27 -9.89 16.19
N THR A 467 4.40 -9.36 15.32
CA THR A 467 3.80 -8.01 15.48
C THR A 467 2.28 -7.95 15.62
N LYS A 468 1.69 -7.20 16.54
CA LYS A 468 0.22 -7.11 16.71
C LYS A 468 -0.53 -6.77 15.38
N THR A 469 -1.43 -7.66 14.91
CA THR A 469 -2.26 -7.48 13.69
C THR A 469 -3.76 -7.42 13.96
N GLU A 470 -4.40 -6.48 13.27
CA GLU A 470 -5.85 -6.26 13.23
C GLU A 470 -6.52 -7.37 12.38
N VAL A 471 -7.51 -8.07 12.94
CA VAL A 471 -8.20 -9.20 12.29
C VAL A 471 -9.71 -9.01 12.16
N GLY A 472 -10.27 -7.96 12.75
CA GLY A 472 -11.68 -7.61 12.60
C GLY A 472 -11.98 -6.20 13.12
N TYR A 473 -13.12 -5.65 12.73
CA TYR A 473 -13.51 -4.26 13.04
C TYR A 473 -14.98 -4.15 13.40
N TYR A 474 -15.26 -3.29 14.38
CA TYR A 474 -16.60 -2.81 14.70
C TYR A 474 -16.79 -1.40 14.16
N PHE A 475 -17.86 -1.19 13.40
CA PHE A 475 -18.25 0.08 12.82
C PHE A 475 -19.59 0.55 13.39
N ALA A 476 -19.70 1.86 13.58
CA ALA A 476 -20.95 2.54 13.89
C ALA A 476 -21.13 3.79 13.02
N PRO A 477 -22.35 4.31 12.88
CA PRO A 477 -22.59 5.56 12.18
C PRO A 477 -21.88 6.71 12.91
N SER A 478 -21.13 7.52 12.16
CA SER A 478 -20.40 8.65 12.74
C SER A 478 -21.26 9.91 12.96
N GLY A 479 -22.46 9.93 12.37
CA GLY A 479 -23.32 11.11 12.25
C GLY A 479 -22.91 12.11 11.17
N LYS A 480 -21.87 11.81 10.37
CA LYS A 480 -21.42 12.65 9.24
C LYS A 480 -21.93 12.08 7.90
N PRO A 481 -22.06 12.91 6.85
CA PRO A 481 -22.34 12.40 5.50
C PRO A 481 -21.15 11.61 4.94
N TYR A 482 -21.42 10.82 3.91
CA TYR A 482 -20.38 10.19 3.08
C TYR A 482 -19.37 11.26 2.59
N PRO A 483 -18.05 10.99 2.60
CA PRO A 483 -17.38 9.71 2.84
C PRO A 483 -17.05 9.38 4.30
N ASP A 484 -17.41 10.22 5.26
CA ASP A 484 -17.06 10.08 6.67
C ASP A 484 -18.18 9.43 7.50
N ASN A 485 -19.16 8.75 6.88
CA ASN A 485 -20.37 8.23 7.51
C ASN A 485 -20.17 7.06 8.49
N TRP A 486 -19.01 6.41 8.47
CA TRP A 486 -18.66 5.32 9.39
C TRP A 486 -17.47 5.68 10.26
N ILE A 487 -17.48 5.21 11.50
CA ILE A 487 -16.34 5.26 12.42
C ILE A 487 -16.07 3.88 13.00
N ILE A 488 -14.79 3.56 13.20
CA ILE A 488 -14.38 2.35 13.90
C ILE A 488 -14.56 2.57 15.40
N THR A 489 -15.38 1.75 16.05
CA THR A 489 -15.62 1.80 17.50
C THR A 489 -14.72 0.84 18.26
N ASP A 490 -14.36 -0.29 17.65
CA ASP A 490 -13.46 -1.28 18.23
C ASP A 490 -12.69 -2.06 17.14
N VAL A 491 -11.53 -2.60 17.51
CA VAL A 491 -10.64 -3.36 16.63
C VAL A 491 -10.26 -4.69 17.30
N ILE A 492 -10.54 -5.79 16.63
CA ILE A 492 -10.15 -7.13 17.07
C ILE A 492 -8.74 -7.41 16.61
N TYR A 493 -7.90 -7.94 17.51
CA TYR A 493 -6.52 -8.31 17.22
C TYR A 493 -6.32 -9.82 17.34
N GLU A 494 -5.33 -10.33 16.63
CA GLU A 494 -4.87 -11.72 16.73
C GLU A 494 -4.37 -12.02 18.17
N PHE A 495 -4.86 -13.10 18.80
CA PHE A 495 -4.64 -13.39 20.23
C PHE A 495 -3.21 -13.89 20.57
N GLU A 496 -2.81 -13.62 21.81
CA GLU A 496 -1.50 -13.73 22.52
C GLU A 496 -0.79 -15.11 22.61
N ARG A 497 -0.89 -15.99 21.62
CA ARG A 497 0.02 -17.17 21.53
C ARG A 497 1.04 -17.00 20.43
N SER A 498 1.99 -16.09 20.70
CA SER A 498 3.32 -16.01 20.10
C SER A 498 3.42 -15.88 18.57
N LEU A 499 2.37 -15.46 17.88
CA LEU A 499 2.39 -15.19 16.44
C LEU A 499 1.48 -14.02 16.14
N LEU A 500 2.09 -12.94 15.69
CA LEU A 500 1.41 -11.71 15.34
C LEU A 500 2.03 -11.22 14.00
N SER A 501 1.33 -10.61 13.05
CA SER A 501 1.92 -10.05 11.80
C SER A 501 1.67 -8.53 11.63
N ARG A 502 2.28 -7.82 10.66
CA ARG A 502 1.84 -6.45 10.32
C ARG A 502 1.01 -6.47 9.04
N GLN A 503 -0.10 -5.71 9.06
CA GLN A 503 -1.01 -5.40 7.94
C GLN A 503 -1.81 -6.56 7.36
N VAL A 504 -1.23 -7.76 7.29
CA VAL A 504 -1.91 -8.97 6.82
C VAL A 504 -1.94 -9.98 7.96
N SER A 505 -3.09 -10.61 8.22
CA SER A 505 -3.23 -11.64 9.26
C SER A 505 -2.26 -12.79 9.04
N TYR A 506 -1.77 -13.37 10.14
CA TYR A 506 -0.89 -14.54 10.04
C TYR A 506 -1.58 -15.66 9.27
N ASN A 507 -2.88 -15.90 9.50
CA ASN A 507 -3.70 -16.85 8.74
C ASN A 507 -3.62 -16.68 7.21
N SER A 508 -3.57 -15.44 6.73
CA SER A 508 -3.45 -15.16 5.29
C SER A 508 -2.04 -15.34 4.77
N LEU A 509 -1.02 -14.96 5.54
CA LEU A 509 0.40 -15.12 5.15
C LEU A 509 0.88 -16.58 5.20
N SER A 510 0.49 -17.29 6.25
CA SER A 510 0.90 -18.68 6.50
C SER A 510 0.17 -19.69 5.61
N TRP A 511 -0.81 -19.27 4.81
CA TRP A 511 -1.53 -20.14 3.87
C TRP A 511 -0.58 -20.93 2.95
N CYS A 512 0.56 -20.35 2.57
CA CYS A 512 1.57 -21.04 1.79
C CYS A 512 2.18 -22.28 2.45
N LYS A 513 2.06 -22.46 3.78
CA LYS A 513 2.42 -23.71 4.44
C LYS A 513 1.59 -24.89 3.95
N GLN A 514 0.37 -24.65 3.44
CA GLN A 514 -0.45 -25.67 2.79
C GLN A 514 0.20 -26.22 1.51
N TRP A 515 1.20 -25.54 0.95
CA TRP A 515 1.96 -26.01 -0.19
C TRP A 515 3.10 -26.97 0.19
N LEU A 516 3.41 -27.09 1.49
CA LEU A 516 4.40 -28.04 2.00
C LEU A 516 3.84 -29.46 1.97
N GLY A 517 4.73 -30.43 1.77
CA GLY A 517 4.43 -31.85 1.81
C GLY A 517 4.07 -32.36 3.22
N PRO A 518 3.76 -33.65 3.35
CA PRO A 518 3.37 -34.27 4.62
C PRO A 518 4.52 -34.41 5.64
N LYS A 519 5.77 -34.31 5.18
CA LYS A 519 6.97 -34.34 6.00
C LYS A 519 7.80 -33.09 5.73
N VAL A 520 8.12 -32.35 6.79
CA VAL A 520 8.80 -31.04 6.70
C VAL A 520 10.02 -31.02 7.61
N ASN A 521 11.15 -30.53 7.11
CA ASN A 521 12.31 -30.18 7.94
C ASN A 521 12.17 -28.73 8.40
N ILE A 522 12.38 -28.51 9.69
CA ILE A 522 12.29 -27.20 10.32
C ILE A 522 13.67 -26.83 10.81
N THR A 523 14.18 -25.68 10.40
CA THR A 523 15.44 -25.11 10.88
C THR A 523 15.19 -23.73 11.45
N ARG A 524 15.70 -23.44 12.64
CA ARG A 524 15.61 -22.13 13.28
C ARG A 524 17.00 -21.61 13.60
N THR A 525 17.23 -20.35 13.27
CA THR A 525 18.49 -19.65 13.54
C THR A 525 18.26 -18.21 13.99
N PRO A 526 19.12 -17.61 14.83
CA PRO A 526 19.07 -16.18 15.09
C PRO A 526 19.23 -15.33 13.81
N GLN A 527 18.58 -14.17 13.81
CA GLN A 527 18.70 -13.18 12.72
C GLN A 527 20.05 -12.44 12.70
N ALA A 528 20.74 -12.41 13.85
CA ALA A 528 22.07 -11.81 13.93
C ALA A 528 23.13 -12.79 13.42
N GLU A 529 24.31 -12.28 13.06
CA GLU A 529 25.44 -13.11 12.71
C GLU A 529 25.74 -14.11 13.84
N HIS A 530 25.83 -15.38 13.47
CA HIS A 530 25.97 -16.49 14.40
C HIS A 530 26.91 -17.55 13.80
N ASP A 531 27.58 -18.31 14.66
CA ASP A 531 28.56 -19.34 14.26
C ASP A 531 27.92 -20.72 14.00
N GLY A 532 26.59 -20.81 14.06
CA GLY A 532 25.81 -22.03 13.87
C GLY A 532 25.62 -22.87 15.14
N SER A 533 26.22 -22.50 16.28
CA SER A 533 26.10 -23.26 17.54
C SER A 533 24.70 -23.24 18.18
N ASP A 534 23.89 -22.24 17.83
CA ASP A 534 22.54 -21.95 18.28
C ASP A 534 21.44 -22.39 17.28
N LEU A 535 21.85 -23.07 16.21
CA LEU A 535 20.98 -23.59 15.18
C LEU A 535 20.16 -24.76 15.71
N GLN A 536 18.83 -24.66 15.60
CA GLN A 536 17.89 -25.69 16.03
C GLN A 536 17.27 -26.37 14.81
N THR A 537 17.37 -27.70 14.72
CA THR A 537 16.79 -28.49 13.63
C THR A 537 15.79 -29.52 14.13
N ARG A 538 14.69 -29.69 13.40
CA ARG A 538 13.73 -30.79 13.57
C ARG A 538 13.44 -31.38 12.20
N MET A 539 13.92 -32.58 11.96
CA MET A 539 13.73 -33.28 10.68
C MET A 539 12.44 -34.09 10.67
N ASN A 540 11.85 -34.26 9.49
CA ASN A 540 10.68 -35.12 9.26
C ASN A 540 9.48 -34.84 10.18
N ALA A 541 9.23 -33.57 10.50
CA ALA A 541 8.04 -33.17 11.25
C ALA A 541 6.77 -33.50 10.44
N GLU A 542 5.76 -34.03 11.11
CA GLU A 542 4.48 -34.34 10.49
C GLU A 542 3.70 -33.06 10.24
N HIS A 543 3.20 -32.92 9.01
CA HIS A 543 2.39 -31.81 8.58
C HIS A 543 1.07 -32.37 8.03
N HIS A 544 -0.03 -32.07 8.73
CA HIS A 544 -1.36 -32.45 8.31
C HIS A 544 -1.93 -31.34 7.42
N HIS A 545 -2.41 -31.73 6.24
CA HIS A 545 -3.01 -30.78 5.32
C HIS A 545 -4.23 -30.10 5.97
N GLY A 546 -4.27 -28.77 5.91
CA GLY A 546 -5.29 -27.92 6.55
C GLY A 546 -4.91 -27.41 7.93
N GLU A 547 -3.88 -27.96 8.56
CA GLU A 547 -3.35 -27.52 9.85
C GLU A 547 -2.11 -26.65 9.67
N ASP A 548 -1.82 -25.82 10.67
CA ASP A 548 -0.60 -25.03 10.69
C ASP A 548 0.54 -25.80 11.38
N LEU A 549 1.77 -25.53 10.95
CA LEU A 549 2.96 -26.19 11.44
C LEU A 549 3.72 -25.26 12.39
N PHE A 550 3.75 -25.62 13.67
CA PHE A 550 4.46 -24.87 14.70
C PHE A 550 5.84 -25.47 15.04
N PRO A 551 6.88 -24.63 15.07
CA PRO A 551 8.23 -25.02 15.43
C PRO A 551 8.29 -25.11 16.96
N ASN A 552 8.02 -26.29 17.52
CA ASN A 552 8.17 -26.56 18.96
C ASN A 552 9.66 -26.55 19.34
N MET A 553 10.23 -25.36 19.40
CA MET A 553 11.66 -25.07 19.53
C MET A 553 11.87 -23.95 20.54
N THR A 554 12.96 -24.03 21.30
CA THR A 554 13.29 -23.05 22.35
C THR A 554 13.55 -21.65 21.78
N ARG A 555 13.04 -20.63 22.48
CA ARG A 555 13.27 -19.21 22.18
C ARG A 555 13.98 -18.54 23.35
N ALA A 556 15.09 -17.85 23.07
CA ALA A 556 15.73 -16.99 24.05
C ALA A 556 15.01 -15.62 24.12
N PRO A 557 14.83 -15.04 25.32
CA PRO A 557 14.32 -13.68 25.46
C PRO A 557 15.20 -12.69 24.70
N HIS A 558 14.60 -11.75 23.97
CA HIS A 558 15.27 -10.68 23.19
C HIS A 558 16.08 -11.12 21.96
N VAL A 559 16.12 -12.40 21.62
CA VAL A 559 16.69 -12.87 20.35
C VAL A 559 15.59 -12.98 19.31
N LYS A 560 15.85 -12.46 18.11
CA LYS A 560 14.97 -12.63 16.95
C LYS A 560 15.45 -13.81 16.14
N TYR A 561 14.53 -14.66 15.72
CA TYR A 561 14.84 -15.83 14.92
C TYR A 561 14.30 -15.71 13.49
N ILE A 562 14.90 -16.49 12.59
CA ILE A 562 14.32 -16.91 11.33
C ILE A 562 14.00 -18.39 11.47
N THR A 563 12.79 -18.79 11.09
CA THR A 563 12.38 -20.19 11.03
C THR A 563 12.11 -20.58 9.59
N TYR A 564 12.82 -21.60 9.11
CA TYR A 564 12.73 -22.18 7.78
C TYR A 564 11.96 -23.50 7.86
N TYR A 565 10.99 -23.66 6.98
CA TYR A 565 10.25 -24.90 6.77
C TYR A 565 10.53 -25.33 5.32
N GLU A 566 10.99 -26.56 5.12
CA GLU A 566 11.25 -27.11 3.79
C GLU A 566 10.69 -28.53 3.68
N ASP A 567 10.25 -28.92 2.49
CA ASP A 567 9.82 -30.30 2.23
C ASP A 567 10.97 -31.28 2.52
N ALA A 568 10.75 -32.23 3.43
CA ALA A 568 11.73 -33.29 3.71
C ALA A 568 11.80 -34.30 2.56
N GLU A 569 10.66 -34.57 1.94
CA GLU A 569 10.51 -35.33 0.70
C GLU A 569 9.82 -34.46 -0.33
N SER A 570 10.61 -33.72 -1.10
CA SER A 570 10.07 -32.94 -2.21
C SER A 570 9.63 -33.84 -3.35
N ILE A 571 8.59 -33.45 -4.10
CA ILE A 571 8.31 -34.00 -5.43
C ILE A 571 9.62 -33.92 -6.24
N PRO A 572 10.09 -35.00 -6.89
CA PRO A 572 11.40 -35.00 -7.56
C PRO A 572 11.58 -33.81 -8.52
N GLY A 573 12.57 -32.97 -8.24
CA GLY A 573 12.88 -31.77 -9.03
C GLY A 573 12.08 -30.51 -8.66
N TRP A 574 11.26 -30.56 -7.61
CA TRP A 574 10.53 -29.43 -7.06
C TRP A 574 11.02 -29.10 -5.65
N ARG A 575 10.80 -27.87 -5.20
CA ARG A 575 11.09 -27.42 -3.84
C ARG A 575 10.01 -26.45 -3.38
N THR A 576 9.61 -26.60 -2.12
CA THR A 576 8.76 -25.65 -1.43
C THR A 576 9.41 -25.31 -0.11
N ALA A 577 9.52 -24.02 0.19
CA ALA A 577 9.99 -23.57 1.49
C ALA A 577 9.25 -22.33 1.98
N VAL A 578 9.12 -22.22 3.30
CA VAL A 578 8.48 -21.10 3.99
C VAL A 578 9.44 -20.52 5.01
N TRP A 579 9.57 -19.20 5.04
CA TRP A 579 10.50 -18.46 5.89
C TRP A 579 9.71 -17.50 6.76
N GLU A 580 9.79 -17.69 8.07
CA GLU A 580 9.17 -16.84 9.08
C GLU A 580 10.24 -15.99 9.78
N LEU A 581 10.05 -14.66 9.79
CA LEU A 581 10.98 -13.72 10.40
C LEU A 581 10.36 -13.02 11.62
N ASP A 582 10.94 -13.21 12.80
CA ASP A 582 10.52 -12.51 14.02
C ASP A 582 10.72 -10.98 13.87
N LYS A 583 9.65 -10.20 14.02
CA LYS A 583 9.72 -8.74 14.17
C LYS A 583 9.65 -8.38 15.65
N GLY A 584 10.58 -7.53 16.11
CA GLY A 584 10.72 -7.24 17.55
C GLY A 584 9.56 -6.44 18.13
N PHE A 585 9.22 -6.70 19.39
CA PHE A 585 8.37 -5.84 20.20
C PHE A 585 9.09 -4.51 20.49
N GLY A 586 8.46 -3.41 20.09
CA GLY A 586 8.84 -2.06 20.53
C GLY A 586 9.88 -1.38 19.64
N TYR A 587 9.47 -0.91 18.47
CA TYR A 587 9.83 0.42 17.95
C TYR A 587 8.71 0.90 17.04
N SER A 588 8.06 2.01 17.43
CA SER A 588 7.23 2.82 16.54
C SER A 588 8.13 3.34 15.42
N THR A 589 8.24 2.54 14.37
CA THR A 589 8.83 2.96 13.10
C THR A 589 7.67 3.39 12.21
N SER A 590 7.79 4.60 11.69
CA SER A 590 6.81 5.25 10.82
C SER A 590 6.44 4.32 9.64
N PRO A 591 5.29 4.52 8.97
CA PRO A 591 4.74 3.61 7.96
C PRO A 591 5.62 3.33 6.71
N GLY A 592 6.87 3.81 6.65
CA GLY A 592 7.79 3.57 5.55
C GLY A 592 9.21 3.19 5.97
N THR A 593 9.40 2.65 7.17
CA THR A 593 10.68 2.01 7.58
C THR A 593 10.52 0.50 7.62
N TYR A 594 10.22 -0.09 6.46
CA TYR A 594 10.24 -1.54 6.29
C TYR A 594 11.57 -1.93 5.62
N TYR A 595 12.07 -3.14 5.88
CA TYR A 595 13.29 -3.72 5.29
C TYR A 595 14.64 -3.30 5.93
N HIS A 596 14.75 -3.49 7.25
CA HIS A 596 16.04 -3.72 7.91
C HIS A 596 16.07 -5.10 8.56
N VAL A 597 15.88 -6.15 7.76
CA VAL A 597 16.45 -7.50 8.00
C VAL A 597 16.64 -8.10 6.61
N LEU A 598 17.88 -8.48 6.33
CA LEU A 598 18.46 -8.87 5.05
C LEU A 598 17.75 -10.07 4.39
N LEU A 599 17.70 -10.03 3.05
CA LEU A 599 18.10 -11.17 2.22
C LEU A 599 19.62 -11.10 2.09
#